data_AF-A0A444WEL3-F1
#
_entry.id   AF-A0A444WEL3-F1
#
_cell.length_a   1.000
_cell.length_b   1.000
_cell.length_c   1.000
_cell.angle_alpha   90.00
_cell.angle_beta   90.00
_cell.angle_gamma   90.00
#
_symmetry.space_group_name_H-M   'P 1'
#
loop_
_entity.id
_entity.type
_entity.pdbx_description
1 polymer ?
#
loop_
_entity_poly.entity_id
_entity_poly.type
_entity_poly.pdbx_seq_one_letter_code
_entity_poly.pdbx_strand_id
1 'polypeptide(L)'
;MNKEHYQKKSFDLGLPSRCPLLQYCERHARTIYFFSDYSEVNYTNDYVRTLISEGVLPDDFNEKKIPVISEQPSRSKSTGYLAFSNMCPEVNLYDTDNRISIAGEKPCTDGIYDKESHTPFISLTEKHYSECLEFSNYVFENKFRSGKDQTSKTAACYVYLMQDCKNRRYKIGMSKNPDYREKTLRSEDPEITTLGSRRFMTRKLAADFEKNLHAKYLHQRVRGEWFCLGQEEVDEILSCLLNTV
;
A
#
# COMPACT_ATOMS: atom_id res chain seq x y z
N MET A 1 -13.18 7.25 7.54
CA MET A 1 -12.08 7.14 6.56
C MET A 1 -12.61 6.41 5.34
N ASN A 2 -12.57 7.03 4.17
CA ASN A 2 -12.93 6.39 2.89
C ASN A 2 -11.68 5.93 2.13
N LYS A 3 -11.87 5.25 1.00
CA LYS A 3 -10.80 4.70 0.16
C LYS A 3 -9.79 5.74 -0.33
N GLU A 4 -10.27 6.91 -0.75
CA GLU A 4 -9.40 8.01 -1.20
C GLU A 4 -8.50 8.52 -0.08
N HIS A 5 -9.06 8.75 1.11
CA HIS A 5 -8.29 9.17 2.29
C HIS A 5 -7.28 8.10 2.72
N TYR A 6 -7.65 6.81 2.61
CA TYR A 6 -6.76 5.69 2.88
C TYR A 6 -5.56 5.66 1.93
N GLN A 7 -5.80 5.81 0.63
CA GLN A 7 -4.75 5.85 -0.39
C GLN A 7 -3.87 7.09 -0.28
N LYS A 8 -4.46 8.25 0.04
CA LYS A 8 -3.72 9.48 0.32
C LYS A 8 -2.77 9.27 1.51
N LYS A 9 -3.25 8.66 2.60
CA LYS A 9 -2.40 8.33 3.76
C LYS A 9 -1.24 7.38 3.38
N SER A 10 -1.49 6.36 2.56
CA SER A 10 -0.42 5.51 2.00
C SER A 10 0.61 6.34 1.23
N PHE A 11 0.13 7.22 0.34
CA PHE A 11 0.97 8.07 -0.50
C PHE A 11 1.85 9.02 0.32
N ASP A 12 1.25 9.73 1.29
CA ASP A 12 1.93 10.67 2.17
C ASP A 12 3.05 9.97 2.98
N LEU A 13 2.79 8.74 3.43
CA LEU A 13 3.76 7.91 4.15
C LEU A 13 4.81 7.24 3.24
N GLY A 14 4.71 7.39 1.92
CA GLY A 14 5.59 6.71 0.96
C GLY A 14 5.43 5.19 0.97
N LEU A 15 4.22 4.71 1.29
CA LEU A 15 3.84 3.30 1.37
C LEU A 15 3.01 2.89 0.13
N PRO A 16 2.95 1.59 -0.23
CA PRO A 16 2.09 1.12 -1.30
C PRO A 16 0.60 1.43 -1.02
N SER A 17 -0.22 1.51 -2.06
CA SER A 17 -1.66 1.82 -1.92
C SER A 17 -2.47 0.76 -1.15
N ARG A 18 -1.90 -0.43 -0.98
CA ARG A 18 -2.46 -1.56 -0.23
C ARG A 18 -1.39 -2.20 0.63
N CYS A 19 -1.82 -2.90 1.67
CA CYS A 19 -0.90 -3.66 2.52
C CYS A 19 -0.09 -4.68 1.68
N PRO A 20 1.25 -4.73 1.79
CA PRO A 20 2.06 -5.69 1.05
C PRO A 20 1.96 -7.13 1.60
N LEU A 21 1.29 -7.33 2.74
CA LEU A 21 1.26 -8.60 3.46
C LEU A 21 0.01 -9.44 3.16
N LEU A 22 -0.93 -8.93 2.37
CA LEU A 22 -2.30 -9.49 2.25
C LEU A 22 -2.32 -11.00 1.94
N GLN A 23 -1.46 -11.46 1.02
CA GLN A 23 -1.43 -12.86 0.61
C GLN A 23 -0.99 -13.83 1.71
N TYR A 24 -0.22 -13.36 2.69
CA TYR A 24 0.38 -14.21 3.72
C TYR A 24 0.07 -13.73 5.13
N CYS A 25 -0.78 -12.72 5.31
CA CYS A 25 -1.12 -12.18 6.61
C CYS A 25 -2.24 -13.00 7.25
N GLU A 26 -1.96 -13.63 8.40
CA GLU A 26 -2.96 -14.41 9.14
C GLU A 26 -4.17 -13.57 9.56
N ARG A 27 -3.97 -12.30 9.94
CA ARG A 27 -5.08 -11.38 10.28
C ARG A 27 -6.03 -11.22 9.10
N HIS A 28 -5.48 -10.98 7.92
CA HIS A 28 -6.25 -10.81 6.69
C HIS A 28 -7.05 -12.08 6.34
N ALA A 29 -6.39 -13.23 6.37
CA ALA A 29 -7.01 -14.53 6.14
C ALA A 29 -8.18 -14.80 7.11
N ARG A 30 -7.95 -14.61 8.42
CA ARG A 30 -8.99 -14.79 9.44
C ARG A 30 -10.15 -13.82 9.27
N THR A 31 -9.89 -12.58 8.88
CA THR A 31 -10.95 -11.61 8.62
C THR A 31 -11.82 -12.04 7.45
N ILE A 32 -11.24 -12.52 6.33
CA ILE A 32 -12.02 -13.09 5.22
C ILE A 32 -12.84 -14.28 5.71
N TYR A 33 -12.22 -15.21 6.44
CA TYR A 33 -12.91 -16.38 7.00
C TYR A 33 -14.12 -16.00 7.87
N PHE A 34 -13.99 -14.96 8.68
CA PHE A 34 -15.07 -14.46 9.51
C PHE A 34 -16.10 -13.64 8.74
N PHE A 35 -15.73 -12.86 7.74
CA PHE A 35 -16.68 -11.99 7.05
C PHE A 35 -17.51 -12.72 6.00
N SER A 36 -16.94 -13.74 5.37
CA SER A 36 -17.63 -14.57 4.36
C SER A 36 -18.44 -15.71 4.96
N ASP A 37 -18.66 -15.69 6.28
CA ASP A 37 -19.40 -16.73 7.02
C ASP A 37 -18.88 -18.17 6.83
N TYR A 38 -17.65 -18.37 6.35
CA TYR A 38 -17.03 -19.69 6.22
C TYR A 38 -16.99 -20.43 7.57
N SER A 39 -16.91 -19.70 8.69
CA SER A 39 -16.99 -20.28 10.03
C SER A 39 -18.29 -21.04 10.33
N GLU A 40 -19.37 -20.76 9.61
CA GLU A 40 -20.68 -21.41 9.81
C GLU A 40 -20.81 -22.72 9.03
N VAL A 41 -19.99 -22.91 7.98
CA VAL A 41 -20.01 -24.08 7.10
C VAL A 41 -18.75 -24.96 7.21
N ASN A 42 -17.69 -24.46 7.84
CA ASN A 42 -16.44 -25.20 8.02
C ASN A 42 -16.52 -26.20 9.18
N TYR A 43 -16.95 -27.43 8.88
CA TYR A 43 -17.00 -28.53 9.84
C TYR A 43 -15.63 -28.97 10.38
N THR A 44 -14.53 -28.60 9.72
CA THR A 44 -13.17 -28.96 10.13
C THR A 44 -12.54 -27.94 11.09
N ASN A 45 -13.13 -26.74 11.20
CA ASN A 45 -12.61 -25.59 11.93
C ASN A 45 -11.16 -25.17 11.54
N ASP A 46 -10.67 -25.62 10.39
CA ASP A 46 -9.39 -25.22 9.81
C ASP A 46 -9.64 -24.15 8.74
N TYR A 47 -9.52 -22.88 9.15
CA TYR A 47 -9.76 -21.76 8.24
C TYR A 47 -8.77 -21.72 7.06
N VAL A 48 -7.52 -22.16 7.27
CA VAL A 48 -6.50 -22.11 6.22
C VAL A 48 -6.87 -23.09 5.12
N ARG A 49 -7.21 -24.33 5.49
CA ARG A 49 -7.60 -25.35 4.53
C ARG A 49 -8.83 -24.93 3.72
N THR A 50 -9.84 -24.36 4.37
CA THR A 50 -11.04 -23.83 3.70
C THR A 50 -10.70 -22.72 2.72
N LEU A 51 -9.90 -21.73 3.12
CA LEU A 51 -9.58 -20.62 2.24
C LEU A 51 -8.65 -21.02 1.08
N ILE A 52 -7.81 -22.03 1.25
CA ILE A 52 -7.04 -22.62 0.14
C ILE A 52 -7.97 -23.34 -0.83
N SER A 53 -8.93 -24.14 -0.35
CA SER A 53 -9.85 -24.87 -1.23
C SER A 53 -10.77 -23.95 -2.03
N GLU A 54 -11.12 -22.78 -1.48
CA GLU A 54 -11.89 -21.73 -2.15
C GLU A 54 -11.01 -20.83 -3.05
N GLY A 55 -9.71 -21.09 -3.14
CA GLY A 55 -8.77 -20.31 -3.97
C GLY A 55 -8.48 -18.89 -3.47
N VAL A 56 -8.82 -18.60 -2.21
CA VAL A 56 -8.59 -17.29 -1.57
C VAL A 56 -7.14 -17.13 -1.11
N LEU A 57 -6.54 -18.21 -0.59
CA LEU A 57 -5.15 -18.24 -0.14
C LEU A 57 -4.28 -19.12 -1.05
N PRO A 58 -2.97 -18.82 -1.17
CA PRO A 58 -2.05 -19.66 -1.90
C PRO A 58 -1.75 -20.97 -1.14
N ASP A 59 -1.40 -22.03 -1.88
CA ASP A 59 -1.10 -23.36 -1.30
C ASP A 59 0.05 -23.34 -0.29
N ASP A 60 1.01 -22.43 -0.47
CA ASP A 60 2.19 -22.26 0.39
C ASP A 60 1.94 -21.30 1.58
N PHE A 61 0.68 -20.94 1.85
CA PHE A 61 0.32 -20.00 2.92
C PHE A 61 0.88 -20.42 4.27
N ASN A 62 0.73 -21.68 4.67
CA ASN A 62 1.18 -22.15 5.98
C ASN A 62 2.70 -22.03 6.19
N GLU A 63 3.49 -22.12 5.13
CA GLU A 63 4.95 -22.02 5.19
C GLU A 63 5.43 -20.57 5.31
N LYS A 64 4.71 -19.65 4.66
CA LYS A 64 5.09 -18.24 4.52
C LYS A 64 4.26 -17.28 5.36
N LYS A 65 3.26 -17.78 6.11
CA LYS A 65 2.34 -16.93 6.84
C LYS A 65 3.07 -16.06 7.85
N ILE A 66 2.61 -14.83 7.93
CA ILE A 66 2.95 -13.87 8.96
C ILE A 66 1.87 -14.02 10.05
N PRO A 67 2.24 -14.57 11.22
CA PRO A 67 1.27 -14.85 12.26
C PRO A 67 0.72 -13.55 12.84
N VAL A 68 -0.48 -13.64 13.43
CA VAL A 68 -1.02 -12.55 14.24
C VAL A 68 -0.15 -12.37 15.49
N ILE A 69 0.32 -11.15 15.73
CA ILE A 69 1.23 -10.80 16.83
C ILE A 69 0.47 -10.14 17.98
N SER A 70 -0.57 -9.37 17.67
CA SER A 70 -1.42 -8.74 18.68
C SER A 70 -2.68 -9.59 18.96
N GLU A 71 -3.73 -8.95 19.47
CA GLU A 71 -5.01 -9.58 19.70
C GLU A 71 -5.56 -10.24 18.43
N GLN A 72 -6.08 -11.45 18.61
CA GLN A 72 -6.64 -12.26 17.55
C GLN A 72 -7.94 -11.62 17.02
N PRO A 73 -8.21 -11.69 15.70
CA PRO A 73 -9.50 -11.33 15.17
C PRO A 73 -10.60 -12.17 15.82
N SER A 74 -11.67 -11.51 16.25
CA SER A 74 -12.78 -12.17 16.93
C SER A 74 -14.11 -11.68 16.41
N ARG A 75 -15.08 -12.58 16.30
CA ARG A 75 -16.43 -12.28 15.85
C ARG A 75 -17.45 -12.95 16.77
N SER A 76 -18.46 -12.20 17.17
CA SER A 76 -19.65 -12.68 17.86
C SER A 76 -20.87 -12.33 17.01
N LYS A 77 -21.68 -13.33 16.66
CA LYS A 77 -22.87 -13.17 15.81
C LYS A 77 -24.04 -13.89 16.47
N SER A 78 -25.16 -13.21 16.56
CA SER A 78 -26.45 -13.78 16.94
C SER A 78 -27.55 -13.21 16.05
N THR A 79 -28.78 -13.69 16.20
CA THR A 79 -29.91 -13.19 15.41
C THR A 79 -30.08 -11.67 15.63
N GLY A 80 -29.82 -10.88 14.58
CA GLY A 80 -29.95 -9.42 14.62
C GLY A 80 -28.78 -8.65 15.25
N TYR A 81 -27.71 -9.32 15.66
CA TYR A 81 -26.54 -8.68 16.27
C TYR A 81 -25.23 -9.25 15.73
N LEU A 82 -24.26 -8.39 15.44
CA LEU A 82 -22.91 -8.77 15.03
C LEU A 82 -21.91 -7.82 15.68
N ALA A 83 -20.95 -8.36 16.42
CA ALA A 83 -19.79 -7.63 16.90
C ALA A 83 -18.53 -8.28 16.35
N PHE A 84 -17.59 -7.47 15.91
CA PHE A 84 -16.26 -7.94 15.51
C PHE A 84 -15.19 -7.00 16.04
N SER A 85 -14.02 -7.58 16.28
CA SER A 85 -12.86 -6.86 16.77
C SER A 85 -11.57 -7.34 16.14
N ASN A 86 -10.58 -6.44 16.11
CA ASN A 86 -9.23 -6.72 15.64
C ASN A 86 -9.15 -7.26 14.19
N MET A 87 -10.10 -6.87 13.35
CA MET A 87 -10.15 -7.30 11.95
C MET A 87 -9.11 -6.56 11.09
N CYS A 88 -8.77 -7.14 9.94
CA CYS A 88 -7.94 -6.48 8.95
C CYS A 88 -8.72 -5.33 8.29
N PRO A 89 -8.22 -4.08 8.32
CA PRO A 89 -8.93 -2.94 7.75
C PRO A 89 -9.05 -3.00 6.22
N GLU A 90 -8.25 -3.82 5.55
CA GLU A 90 -8.25 -3.91 4.08
C GLU A 90 -9.43 -4.71 3.52
N VAL A 91 -10.01 -5.64 4.30
CA VAL A 91 -11.05 -6.56 3.78
C VAL A 91 -12.31 -5.78 3.46
N ASN A 92 -12.89 -5.05 4.42
CA ASN A 92 -14.08 -4.23 4.16
C ASN A 92 -13.84 -3.11 3.14
N LEU A 93 -12.60 -2.60 3.07
CA LEU A 93 -12.28 -1.48 2.17
C LEU A 93 -12.11 -1.92 0.71
N TYR A 94 -11.52 -3.09 0.45
CA TYR A 94 -11.09 -3.48 -0.90
C TYR A 94 -11.64 -4.83 -1.39
N ASP A 95 -12.07 -5.72 -0.50
CA ASP A 95 -12.55 -7.05 -0.87
C ASP A 95 -14.06 -7.00 -1.08
N THR A 96 -14.50 -7.04 -2.34
CA THR A 96 -15.93 -6.94 -2.67
C THR A 96 -16.71 -8.18 -2.30
N ASP A 97 -16.05 -9.33 -2.30
CA ASP A 97 -16.68 -10.64 -2.22
C ASP A 97 -16.72 -11.14 -0.78
N ASN A 98 -15.74 -10.71 0.03
CA ASN A 98 -15.56 -11.14 1.42
C ASN A 98 -15.79 -10.02 2.44
N ARG A 99 -16.33 -8.86 2.05
CA ARG A 99 -16.68 -7.79 3.01
C ARG A 99 -18.02 -8.04 3.71
N ILE A 100 -18.15 -7.48 4.90
CA ILE A 100 -19.46 -7.36 5.53
C ILE A 100 -20.25 -6.27 4.77
N SER A 101 -21.35 -6.66 4.11
CA SER A 101 -22.18 -5.73 3.31
C SER A 101 -22.64 -4.48 4.08
N ILE A 102 -22.96 -4.61 5.37
CA ILE A 102 -23.41 -3.49 6.22
C ILE A 102 -22.28 -2.53 6.61
N ALA A 103 -21.01 -2.96 6.56
CA ALA A 103 -19.88 -2.11 6.92
C ALA A 103 -19.52 -1.11 5.80
N GLY A 104 -19.92 -1.40 4.56
CA GLY A 104 -19.58 -0.62 3.37
C GLY A 104 -18.08 -0.60 3.11
N GLU A 105 -17.61 0.41 2.36
CA GLU A 105 -16.19 0.59 2.01
C GLU A 105 -15.40 1.33 3.08
N LYS A 106 -15.48 0.84 4.32
CA LYS A 106 -14.80 1.43 5.48
C LYS A 106 -13.66 0.53 5.95
N PRO A 107 -12.48 1.07 6.27
CA PRO A 107 -11.36 0.31 6.79
C PRO A 107 -11.50 0.04 8.29
N CYS A 108 -12.62 -0.56 8.68
CA CYS A 108 -12.96 -0.79 10.08
C CYS A 108 -12.31 -2.07 10.60
N THR A 109 -11.70 -1.96 11.78
CA THR A 109 -11.12 -3.09 12.51
C THR A 109 -12.08 -3.63 13.56
N ASP A 110 -12.96 -2.76 14.05
CA ASP A 110 -13.91 -3.03 15.12
C ASP A 110 -15.27 -2.42 14.77
N GLY A 111 -16.34 -3.14 15.02
CA GLY A 111 -17.68 -2.70 14.67
C GLY A 111 -18.76 -3.49 15.34
N ILE A 112 -19.92 -2.84 15.49
CA ILE A 112 -21.14 -3.42 16.04
C ILE A 112 -22.27 -3.18 15.07
N TYR A 113 -23.05 -4.22 14.83
CA TYR A 113 -24.35 -4.15 14.20
C TYR A 113 -25.42 -4.62 15.17
N ASP A 114 -26.49 -3.86 15.23
CA ASP A 114 -27.68 -4.15 16.02
C ASP A 114 -28.92 -3.74 15.22
N LYS A 115 -29.75 -4.73 14.87
CA LYS A 115 -30.96 -4.54 14.08
C LYS A 115 -32.00 -3.67 14.79
N GLU A 116 -31.98 -3.65 16.13
CA GLU A 116 -32.94 -2.87 16.94
C GLU A 116 -32.48 -1.42 17.15
N SER A 117 -31.22 -1.11 16.81
CA SER A 117 -30.65 0.23 16.92
C SER A 117 -31.15 1.19 15.83
N HIS A 118 -31.34 2.46 16.20
CA HIS A 118 -31.60 3.55 15.26
C HIS A 118 -30.47 3.76 14.23
N THR A 119 -29.22 3.40 14.60
CA THR A 119 -28.07 3.36 13.69
C THR A 119 -27.58 1.91 13.64
N PRO A 120 -28.08 1.11 12.69
CA PRO A 120 -27.91 -0.33 12.75
C PRO A 120 -26.46 -0.79 12.71
N PHE A 121 -25.55 -0.02 12.11
CA PHE A 121 -24.13 -0.32 12.11
C PHE A 121 -23.30 0.87 12.62
N ILE A 122 -22.38 0.58 13.53
CA ILE A 122 -21.42 1.52 14.09
C ILE A 122 -20.01 0.95 13.89
N SER A 123 -19.18 1.67 13.14
CA SER A 123 -17.74 1.41 13.07
C SER A 123 -17.10 2.01 14.32
N LEU A 124 -16.59 1.16 15.21
CA LEU A 124 -15.97 1.60 16.46
C LEU A 124 -14.54 2.09 16.23
N THR A 125 -13.82 1.47 15.30
CA THR A 125 -12.42 1.81 15.03
C THR A 125 -12.10 1.60 13.57
N GLU A 126 -11.45 2.60 12.98
CA GLU A 126 -10.98 2.58 11.60
C GLU A 126 -9.47 2.82 11.59
N LYS A 127 -8.71 1.98 10.89
CA LYS A 127 -7.24 2.04 10.88
C LYS A 127 -6.71 1.90 9.46
N HIS A 128 -5.55 2.49 9.21
CA HIS A 128 -4.74 2.19 8.04
C HIS A 128 -3.87 0.96 8.31
N TYR A 129 -3.55 0.16 7.29
CA TYR A 129 -2.71 -1.04 7.49
C TYR A 129 -1.34 -0.71 8.09
N SER A 130 -0.83 0.51 7.92
CA SER A 130 0.45 0.95 8.51
C SER A 130 0.42 1.04 10.03
N GLU A 131 -0.76 1.05 10.63
CA GLU A 131 -1.00 1.08 12.08
C GLU A 131 -1.14 -0.34 12.67
N CYS A 132 -1.03 -1.36 11.82
CA CYS A 132 -1.15 -2.76 12.17
C CYS A 132 0.19 -3.31 12.69
N LEU A 133 0.16 -4.04 13.81
CA LEU A 133 1.39 -4.54 14.44
C LEU A 133 2.12 -5.56 13.55
N GLU A 134 1.40 -6.37 12.78
CA GLU A 134 1.99 -7.30 11.81
C GLU A 134 2.81 -6.55 10.75
N PHE A 135 2.31 -5.41 10.27
CA PHE A 135 3.03 -4.59 9.31
C PHE A 135 4.25 -3.92 9.93
N SER A 136 4.10 -3.33 11.13
CA SER A 136 5.23 -2.74 11.86
C SER A 136 6.33 -3.76 12.12
N ASN A 137 5.96 -4.97 12.56
CA ASN A 137 6.92 -6.05 12.78
C ASN A 137 7.58 -6.51 11.49
N TYR A 138 6.83 -6.69 10.40
CA TYR A 138 7.40 -7.04 9.10
C TYR A 138 8.41 -5.99 8.62
N VAL A 139 8.07 -4.70 8.74
CA VAL A 139 8.99 -3.61 8.37
C VAL A 139 10.23 -3.63 9.27
N PHE A 140 10.05 -3.85 10.57
CA PHE A 140 11.15 -3.95 11.53
C PHE A 140 12.06 -5.14 11.19
N GLU A 141 11.53 -6.35 11.11
CA GLU A 141 12.30 -7.55 10.79
C GLU A 141 13.04 -7.44 9.46
N ASN A 142 12.43 -6.86 8.42
CA ASN A 142 13.13 -6.66 7.15
C ASN A 142 14.22 -5.57 7.20
N LYS A 143 14.06 -4.56 8.06
CA LYS A 143 15.14 -3.59 8.34
C LYS A 143 16.33 -4.25 9.04
N PHE A 144 16.11 -5.19 9.95
CA PHE A 144 17.19 -5.84 10.72
C PHE A 144 17.77 -7.10 10.07
N ARG A 145 16.98 -7.85 9.28
CA ARG A 145 17.48 -8.96 8.44
C ARG A 145 18.40 -8.46 7.31
N SER A 146 18.29 -7.20 6.93
CA SER A 146 19.25 -6.53 6.04
C SER A 146 20.67 -6.38 6.65
N GLY A 147 20.89 -6.79 7.91
CA GLY A 147 22.18 -6.74 8.59
C GLY A 147 23.01 -8.03 8.57
N LYS A 148 22.45 -9.19 8.17
CA LYS A 148 23.19 -10.44 8.05
C LYS A 148 22.75 -11.22 6.81
N ASP A 149 23.73 -11.39 5.93
CA ASP A 149 23.76 -12.19 4.70
C ASP A 149 23.38 -11.54 3.35
N GLN A 150 24.45 -11.41 2.56
CA GLN A 150 24.60 -11.51 1.10
C GLN A 150 24.26 -10.29 0.22
N THR A 151 25.31 -9.50 -0.02
CA THR A 151 25.78 -9.13 -1.37
C THR A 151 24.73 -8.84 -2.45
N SER A 152 23.84 -7.89 -2.18
CA SER A 152 23.41 -6.96 -3.24
C SER A 152 23.29 -5.59 -2.58
N LYS A 153 24.07 -4.62 -3.05
CA LYS A 153 23.92 -3.21 -2.66
C LYS A 153 22.50 -2.77 -3.03
N THR A 154 21.56 -2.86 -2.09
CA THR A 154 20.32 -2.04 -2.07
C THR A 154 20.73 -0.61 -1.75
N ALA A 155 21.47 -0.01 -2.69
CA ALA A 155 21.80 1.39 -2.65
C ALA A 155 20.50 2.19 -2.71
N ALA A 156 20.36 3.16 -1.81
CA ALA A 156 19.31 4.16 -1.90
C ALA A 156 19.23 4.71 -3.33
N CYS A 157 18.01 4.92 -3.81
CA CYS A 157 17.76 5.39 -5.16
C CYS A 157 16.83 6.60 -5.07
N TYR A 158 16.99 7.53 -5.99
CA TYR A 158 16.25 8.76 -6.03
C TYR A 158 15.35 8.76 -7.25
N VAL A 159 14.13 9.26 -7.11
CA VAL A 159 13.31 9.69 -8.25
C VAL A 159 13.44 11.21 -8.34
N TYR A 160 13.62 11.73 -9.53
CA TYR A 160 13.86 13.15 -9.77
C TYR A 160 12.98 13.69 -10.89
N LEU A 161 12.76 15.00 -10.85
CA LEU A 161 12.23 15.79 -11.93
C LEU A 161 13.34 16.74 -12.41
N MET A 162 13.71 16.62 -13.67
CA MET A 162 14.64 17.55 -14.34
C MET A 162 13.91 18.32 -15.42
N GLN A 163 14.35 19.54 -15.68
CA GLN A 163 13.83 20.39 -16.75
C GLN A 163 14.93 20.63 -17.78
N ASP A 164 14.57 20.51 -19.05
CA ASP A 164 15.34 21.02 -20.19
C ASP A 164 14.83 22.44 -20.50
N CYS A 165 15.67 23.45 -20.26
CA CYS A 165 15.30 24.85 -20.45
C CYS A 165 15.13 25.25 -21.93
N LYS A 166 15.74 24.54 -22.89
CA LYS A 166 15.61 24.86 -24.33
C LYS A 166 14.23 24.53 -24.85
N ASN A 167 13.78 23.33 -24.55
CA ASN A 167 12.55 22.77 -25.09
C ASN A 167 11.37 22.87 -24.11
N ARG A 168 11.62 23.37 -22.89
CA ARG A 168 10.66 23.39 -21.76
C ARG A 168 10.03 22.03 -21.51
N ARG A 169 10.82 20.97 -21.63
CA ARG A 169 10.39 19.58 -21.38
C ARG A 169 10.89 19.11 -20.03
N TYR A 170 10.15 18.18 -19.44
CA TYR A 170 10.46 17.64 -18.13
C TYR A 170 10.78 16.17 -18.22
N LYS A 171 11.77 15.73 -17.44
CA LYS A 171 12.20 14.35 -17.35
C LYS A 171 11.89 13.80 -15.98
N ILE A 172 11.09 12.74 -15.94
CA ILE A 172 10.82 11.97 -14.73
C ILE A 172 11.67 10.72 -14.80
N GLY A 173 12.64 10.57 -13.90
CA GLY A 173 13.54 9.42 -13.93
C GLY A 173 14.06 9.04 -12.55
N MET A 174 14.80 7.95 -12.49
CA MET A 174 15.43 7.47 -11.25
C MET A 174 16.93 7.24 -11.40
N SER A 175 17.69 7.56 -10.35
CA SER A 175 19.15 7.36 -10.31
C SER A 175 19.62 7.10 -8.88
N LYS A 176 20.78 6.45 -8.73
CA LYS A 176 21.47 6.37 -7.43
C LYS A 176 22.06 7.72 -7.00
N ASN A 177 22.36 8.58 -7.97
CA ASN A 177 22.92 9.91 -7.77
C ASN A 177 22.33 10.86 -8.84
N PRO A 178 21.29 11.62 -8.50
CA PRO A 178 20.69 12.62 -9.40
C PRO A 178 21.69 13.66 -9.91
N ASP A 179 22.58 14.17 -9.05
CA ASP A 179 23.56 15.20 -9.41
C ASP A 179 24.54 14.71 -10.48
N TYR A 180 25.01 13.46 -10.35
CA TYR A 180 25.84 12.84 -11.37
C TYR A 180 25.06 12.64 -12.68
N ARG A 181 23.78 12.28 -12.58
CA ARG A 181 22.91 12.10 -13.74
C ARG A 181 22.64 13.41 -14.46
N GLU A 182 22.46 14.51 -13.72
CA GLU A 182 22.34 15.87 -14.25
C GLU A 182 23.60 16.27 -15.00
N LYS A 183 24.80 16.04 -14.43
CA LYS A 183 26.07 16.31 -15.12
C LYS A 183 26.22 15.51 -16.41
N THR A 184 25.80 14.25 -16.40
CA THR A 184 25.84 13.39 -17.60
C THR A 184 24.89 13.93 -18.67
N LEU A 185 23.65 14.28 -18.29
CA LEU A 185 22.69 14.86 -19.23
C LEU A 185 23.14 16.23 -19.73
N ARG A 186 23.81 17.04 -18.90
CA ARG A 186 24.41 18.32 -19.30
C ARG A 186 25.53 18.22 -20.34
N SER A 187 26.21 17.07 -20.41
CA SER A 187 27.19 16.82 -21.46
C SER A 187 26.56 16.61 -22.85
N GLU A 188 25.29 16.18 -22.89
CA GLU A 188 24.49 16.09 -24.11
C GLU A 188 23.70 17.38 -24.37
N ASP A 189 23.14 17.99 -23.32
CA ASP A 189 22.44 19.28 -23.38
C ASP A 189 22.73 20.19 -22.16
N PRO A 190 23.53 21.26 -22.31
CA PRO A 190 24.06 22.04 -21.18
C PRO A 190 23.03 22.77 -20.31
N GLU A 191 21.76 22.85 -20.70
CA GLU A 191 20.72 23.63 -19.99
C GLU A 191 19.74 22.77 -19.18
N ILE A 192 20.12 21.53 -18.83
CA ILE A 192 19.30 20.66 -17.97
C ILE A 192 19.54 20.95 -16.48
N THR A 193 18.45 21.16 -15.73
CA THR A 193 18.50 21.45 -14.28
C THR A 193 17.57 20.52 -13.49
N THR A 194 17.99 20.04 -12.31
CA THR A 194 17.12 19.29 -11.39
C THR A 194 16.21 20.23 -10.61
N LEU A 195 14.89 20.02 -10.70
CA LEU A 195 13.90 20.80 -9.95
C LEU A 195 13.59 20.19 -8.58
N GLY A 196 13.63 18.87 -8.48
CA GLY A 196 13.40 18.18 -7.21
C GLY A 196 13.79 16.71 -7.29
N SER A 197 14.11 16.13 -6.15
CA SER A 197 14.35 14.69 -6.05
C SER A 197 13.95 14.14 -4.69
N ARG A 198 13.44 12.91 -4.67
CA ARG A 198 13.07 12.18 -3.46
C ARG A 198 13.90 10.94 -3.32
N ARG A 199 14.47 10.73 -2.12
CA ARG A 199 15.22 9.52 -1.77
C ARG A 199 14.26 8.40 -1.38
N PHE A 200 14.49 7.22 -1.94
CA PHE A 200 13.82 5.97 -1.58
C PHE A 200 14.82 4.99 -0.99
N MET A 201 14.33 4.19 -0.03
CA MET A 201 15.15 3.21 0.68
C MET A 201 15.63 2.07 -0.22
N THR A 202 14.85 1.72 -1.25
CA THR A 202 15.20 0.66 -2.19
C THR A 202 14.96 1.10 -3.64
N ARG A 203 15.71 0.51 -4.57
CA ARG A 203 15.50 0.71 -6.02
C ARG A 203 14.10 0.26 -6.47
N LYS A 204 13.55 -0.79 -5.85
CA LYS A 204 12.20 -1.28 -6.17
C LYS A 204 11.15 -0.22 -5.85
N LEU A 205 11.22 0.39 -4.67
CA LEU A 205 10.30 1.48 -4.29
C LEU A 205 10.44 2.70 -5.21
N ALA A 206 11.67 3.08 -5.58
CA ALA A 206 11.89 4.16 -6.55
C ALA A 206 11.31 3.82 -7.94
N ALA A 207 11.47 2.58 -8.41
CA ALA A 207 10.95 2.13 -9.70
C ALA A 207 9.42 2.08 -9.71
N ASP A 208 8.79 1.57 -8.65
CA ASP A 208 7.34 1.55 -8.53
C ASP A 208 6.76 2.96 -8.49
N PHE A 209 7.42 3.89 -7.78
CA PHE A 209 7.03 5.30 -7.73
C PHE A 209 7.19 6.01 -9.08
N GLU A 210 8.31 5.81 -9.76
CA GLU A 210 8.56 6.37 -11.10
C GLU A 210 7.54 5.85 -12.12
N LYS A 211 7.25 4.55 -12.10
CA LYS A 211 6.24 3.93 -12.95
C LYS A 211 4.86 4.53 -12.73
N ASN A 212 4.49 4.83 -11.48
CA ASN A 212 3.22 5.48 -11.17
C ASN A 212 3.15 6.90 -11.73
N LEU A 213 4.23 7.69 -11.62
CA LEU A 213 4.29 9.03 -12.23
C LEU A 213 4.19 8.94 -13.75
N HIS A 214 4.90 8.00 -14.38
CA HIS A 214 4.82 7.79 -15.83
C HIS A 214 3.43 7.38 -16.30
N ALA A 215 2.74 6.53 -15.53
CA ALA A 215 1.37 6.15 -15.83
C ALA A 215 0.41 7.34 -15.68
N LYS A 216 0.59 8.16 -14.63
CA LYS A 216 -0.25 9.33 -14.36
C LYS A 216 -0.15 10.39 -15.46
N TYR A 217 1.07 10.72 -15.91
CA TYR A 217 1.31 11.72 -16.95
C TYR A 217 1.53 11.12 -18.34
N LEU A 218 1.05 9.90 -18.59
CA LEU A 218 1.26 9.19 -19.85
C LEU A 218 0.75 9.98 -21.07
N HIS A 219 -0.36 10.71 -20.90
CA HIS A 219 -0.95 11.55 -21.94
C HIS A 219 -0.10 12.78 -22.33
N GLN A 220 0.85 13.17 -21.47
CA GLN A 220 1.78 14.29 -21.71
C GLN A 220 3.17 13.78 -22.12
N ARG A 221 3.33 12.46 -22.30
CA ARG A 221 4.59 11.83 -22.64
C ARG A 221 4.94 12.12 -24.10
N VAL A 222 6.09 12.74 -24.32
CA VAL A 222 6.59 13.07 -25.66
C VAL A 222 7.41 11.92 -26.22
N ARG A 223 8.48 11.52 -25.51
CA ARG A 223 9.37 10.44 -25.93
C ARG A 223 10.19 9.90 -24.77
N GLY A 224 10.19 8.59 -24.58
CA GLY A 224 10.97 7.95 -23.51
C GLY A 224 10.56 8.48 -22.15
N GLU A 225 11.46 9.05 -21.38
CA GLU A 225 11.18 9.56 -20.03
C GLU A 225 10.85 11.08 -20.03
N TRP A 226 10.59 11.67 -21.20
CA TRP A 226 10.33 13.12 -21.36
C TRP A 226 8.84 13.42 -21.56
N PHE A 227 8.38 14.47 -20.87
CA PHE A 227 7.00 14.90 -20.77
C PHE A 227 6.87 16.40 -21.06
N CYS A 228 5.73 16.79 -21.62
CA CYS A 228 5.33 18.18 -21.84
C CYS A 228 4.36 18.60 -20.73
N LEU A 229 4.92 18.87 -19.54
CA LEU A 229 4.15 19.20 -18.34
C LEU A 229 3.80 20.69 -18.26
N GLY A 230 2.59 21.01 -17.80
CA GLY A 230 2.20 22.35 -17.39
C GLY A 230 2.72 22.68 -15.99
N GLN A 231 2.52 23.93 -15.57
CA GLN A 231 3.00 24.39 -14.25
C GLN A 231 2.28 23.66 -13.11
N GLU A 232 0.99 23.39 -13.25
CA GLU A 232 0.19 22.68 -12.23
C GLU A 232 0.70 21.25 -12.02
N GLU A 233 1.00 20.51 -13.10
CA GLU A 233 1.56 19.16 -12.98
C GLU A 233 2.97 19.16 -12.41
N VAL A 234 3.78 20.17 -12.76
CA VAL A 234 5.13 20.33 -12.21
C VAL A 234 5.05 20.56 -10.70
N ASP A 235 4.19 21.47 -10.25
CA ASP A 235 4.01 21.77 -8.83
C ASP A 235 3.50 20.56 -8.06
N GLU A 236 2.59 19.78 -8.67
CA GLU A 236 2.10 18.53 -8.10
C GLU A 236 3.23 17.50 -7.93
N ILE A 237 4.04 17.27 -8.97
CA ILE A 237 5.18 16.35 -8.89
C ILE A 237 6.21 16.86 -7.87
N LEU A 238 6.49 18.15 -7.83
CA LEU A 238 7.44 18.73 -6.88
C LEU A 238 6.96 18.59 -5.45
N SER A 239 5.67 18.78 -5.18
CA SER A 239 5.08 18.46 -3.87
C SER A 239 5.35 16.99 -3.49
N CYS A 240 5.17 16.06 -4.44
CA CYS A 240 5.44 14.64 -4.21
C CYS A 240 6.93 14.33 -3.95
N LEU A 241 7.85 15.12 -4.52
CA LEU A 241 9.29 14.91 -4.46
C LEU A 241 9.99 15.64 -3.31
N LEU A 242 9.50 16.83 -2.95
CA LEU A 242 10.14 17.76 -2.02
C LEU A 242 9.53 17.75 -0.61
N ASN A 243 8.53 16.91 -0.32
CA ASN A 243 7.95 16.79 1.02
C ASN A 243 8.99 16.29 2.06
N THR A 244 9.80 17.23 2.54
CA THR A 244 10.31 17.35 3.91
C THR A 244 9.13 17.72 4.81
N VAL A 245 8.70 16.76 5.63
CA VAL A 245 8.19 17.09 6.97
C VAL A 245 9.40 17.23 7.88
#